data_AF-A0A0G9HFB9-F1
#
_entry.id   AF-A0A0G9HFB9-F1
#
_cell.length_a   1.000
_cell.length_b   1.000
_cell.length_c   1.000
_cell.angle_alpha   90.00
_cell.angle_beta   90.00
_cell.angle_gamma   90.00
#
_symmetry.space_group_name_H-M   'P 1'
#
loop_
_entity.id
_entity.type
_entity.pdbx_description
1 polymer ?
#
loop_
_entity_poly.entity_id
_entity_poly.type
_entity_poly.pdbx_seq_one_letter_code
_entity_poly.pdbx_strand_id
1 'polypeptide(L)' 'MNHHIIDASELRRLSGLQQAAAVKRWASNQGIPVSEGADGPWTTLEAINKALGVSSAANDHAYSPDIV' A
#
# COMPACT_ATOMS: atom_id res chain seq x y z
N MET A 1 -6.78 3.38 12.55
CA MET A 1 -6.28 2.84 11.27
C MET A 1 -4.76 2.91 11.33
N ASN A 2 -4.09 1.76 11.34
CA ASN A 2 -2.63 1.70 11.31
C ASN A 2 -2.19 1.73 9.84
N HIS A 3 -1.60 2.85 9.41
CA HIS A 3 -1.22 3.07 8.02
C HIS A 3 0.11 2.36 7.72
N HIS A 4 0.06 1.16 7.13
CA HIS A 4 1.28 0.43 6.77
C HIS A 4 1.88 1.05 5.49
N ILE A 5 3.07 1.63 5.62
CA ILE A 5 3.84 2.20 4.50
C ILE A 5 4.52 1.09 3.72
N ILE A 6 4.37 1.10 2.40
CA ILE A 6 5.04 0.21 1.46
C ILE A 6 6.07 1.04 0.71
N ASP A 7 7.36 0.78 0.95
CA ASP A 7 8.46 1.52 0.36
C ASP A 7 8.81 1.03 -1.05
N ALA A 8 9.77 1.72 -1.68
CA ALA A 8 10.20 1.44 -3.04
C ALA A 8 10.73 0.02 -3.23
N SER A 9 11.45 -0.54 -2.26
CA SER A 9 11.99 -1.89 -2.33
C SER A 9 10.88 -2.94 -2.36
N GLU A 10 9.86 -2.73 -1.54
CA GLU A 10 8.71 -3.63 -1.47
C GLU A 10 7.82 -3.52 -2.72
N LEU A 11 7.62 -2.32 -3.25
CA LEU A 11 6.98 -2.10 -4.54
C LEU A 11 7.72 -2.76 -5.72
N ARG A 12 9.06 -2.77 -5.70
CA ARG A 12 9.87 -3.48 -6.69
C ARG A 12 9.66 -5.00 -6.61
N ARG A 13 9.52 -5.55 -5.39
CA ARG A 13 9.23 -6.98 -5.18
C ARG A 13 7.83 -7.35 -5.66
N LEU A 14 6.83 -6.52 -5.38
CA LEU A 14 5.44 -6.73 -5.81
C LEU A 14 5.27 -6.66 -7.33
N SER A 15 5.95 -5.71 -7.97
CA SER A 15 5.87 -5.51 -9.43
C SER A 15 6.81 -6.41 -10.23
N GLY A 16 7.87 -6.95 -9.61
CA GLY A 16 8.97 -7.63 -10.30
C GLY A 16 9.88 -6.70 -11.09
N LEU A 17 9.73 -5.38 -10.94
CA LEU A 17 10.43 -4.36 -11.73
C LEU A 17 11.55 -3.71 -10.91
N GLN A 18 12.72 -3.55 -11.51
CA GLN A 18 13.86 -2.92 -10.84
C GLN A 18 13.91 -1.40 -10.99
N GLN A 19 13.36 -0.83 -12.06
CA GLN A 19 13.46 0.62 -12.30
C GLN A 19 12.29 1.38 -11.68
N ALA A 20 12.57 2.43 -10.90
CA ALA A 20 11.55 3.25 -10.25
C ALA A 20 10.50 3.82 -11.22
N ALA A 21 10.93 4.21 -12.44
CA ALA A 21 10.02 4.66 -13.48
C ALA A 21 9.08 3.54 -13.98
N ALA A 22 9.59 2.31 -14.09
CA ALA A 22 8.79 1.15 -14.48
C ALA A 22 7.79 0.77 -13.38
N VAL A 23 8.22 0.81 -12.11
CA VAL A 23 7.36 0.60 -10.94
C VAL A 23 6.23 1.63 -10.89
N LYS A 24 6.53 2.92 -11.11
CA LYS A 24 5.51 3.98 -11.16
C LYS A 24 4.50 3.75 -12.28
N ARG A 25 4.96 3.41 -13.49
CA ARG A 25 4.07 3.07 -14.61
C ARG A 25 3.18 1.87 -14.30
N TRP A 26 3.74 0.82 -13.72
CA TRP A 26 2.99 -0.35 -13.27
C TRP A 26 1.92 0.04 -12.23
N ALA A 27 2.30 0.81 -11.21
CA ALA A 27 1.37 1.27 -10.18
C ALA A 27 0.23 2.11 -10.77
N SER A 28 0.54 3.06 -11.67
CA SER A 28 -0.48 3.84 -12.38
C SER A 28 -1.41 2.96 -13.24
N ASN A 29 -0.88 1.94 -13.91
CA ASN A 29 -1.68 1.00 -14.71
C ASN A 29 -2.61 0.13 -13.85
N GLN A 30 -2.24 -0.12 -12.59
CA GLN A 30 -3.05 -0.83 -11.60
C GLN A 30 -3.99 0.12 -10.83
N GLY A 31 -3.92 1.44 -11.06
CA GLY A 31 -4.69 2.43 -10.30
C GLY A 31 -4.20 2.63 -8.85
N ILE A 32 -2.97 2.19 -8.52
CA ILE A 32 -2.37 2.35 -7.20
C ILE A 32 -1.78 3.77 -7.09
N PRO A 33 -2.27 4.62 -6.17
CA PRO A 33 -1.69 5.94 -5.97
C PRO A 33 -0.34 5.81 -5.26
N VAL A 34 0.70 6.43 -5.83
CA VAL A 34 2.07 6.42 -5.32
C VAL A 34 2.55 7.86 -5.09
N SER A 35 3.29 8.07 -4.01
CA SER A 35 3.94 9.33 -3.69
C SER A 35 5.44 9.24 -3.91
N GLU A 36 6.09 10.36 -4.23
CA GLU A 36 7.55 10.41 -4.35
C GLU A 36 8.17 10.74 -2.99
N GLY A 37 9.13 9.91 -2.56
CA GLY A 37 9.96 10.14 -1.38
C GLY A 37 11.44 10.16 -1.74
N ALA A 38 12.29 10.45 -0.75
CA ALA A 38 13.74 10.52 -0.93
C ALA A 38 14.35 9.20 -1.43
N ASP A 39 13.79 8.05 -1.02
CA ASP A 39 14.25 6.70 -1.39
C ASP A 39 13.55 6.15 -2.65
N GLY A 40 12.63 6.92 -3.24
CA GLY A 40 11.84 6.51 -4.40
C GLY A 40 10.33 6.53 -4.16
N PRO A 41 9.54 5.92 -5.06
CA PRO A 41 8.10 5.88 -4.91
C PRO A 41 7.71 5.04 -3.71
N TRP A 42 6.79 5.54 -2.90
CA TRP A 42 6.20 4.80 -1.79
C TRP A 42 4.67 4.91 -1.86
N THR A 43 4.00 3.97 -1.22
CA THR A 43 2.55 3.98 -1.08
C THR A 43 2.18 3.35 0.25
N THR A 44 0.92 3.00 0.39
CA THR A 44 0.38 2.42 1.61
C THR A 44 -0.39 1.16 1.26
N LEU A 45 -0.40 0.19 2.18
CA LEU A 45 -1.11 -1.07 1.95
C LEU A 45 -2.60 -0.83 1.68
N GLU A 46 -3.19 0.17 2.34
CA GLU A 46 -4.59 0.56 2.12
C GLU A 46 -4.83 1.10 0.71
N ALA A 47 -3.91 1.90 0.18
CA ALA A 47 -3.99 2.39 -1.21
C ALA A 47 -3.90 1.24 -2.22
N ILE A 48 -3.03 0.26 -1.98
CA ILE A 48 -2.92 -0.95 -2.80
C ILE A 48 -4.21 -1.76 -2.72
N ASN A 49 -4.69 -2.06 -1.51
CA ASN A 49 -5.90 -2.84 -1.29
C ASN A 49 -7.11 -2.18 -1.97
N LYS A 50 -7.25 -0.87 -1.82
CA LYS A 50 -8.30 -0.09 -2.47
C LYS A 50 -8.22 -0.16 -4.01
N ALA A 51 -7.02 -0.04 -4.58
CA ALA A 51 -6.83 -0.13 -6.03
C ALA A 51 -7.14 -1.54 -6.57
N LEU A 52 -6.84 -2.58 -5.79
CA LEU A 52 -7.12 -3.97 -6.14
C LEU A 52 -8.57 -4.41 -5.86
N GLY A 53 -9.43 -3.50 -5.36
CA GLY A 53 -10.79 -3.84 -4.95
C GLY A 53 -10.87 -4.77 -3.74
N VAL A 54 -9.77 -4.93 -3.00
CA VAL A 54 -9.72 -5.69 -1.76
C VAL A 54 -10.19 -4.77 -0.65
N SER A 55 -11.44 -4.96 -0.22
CA SER A 55 -11.85 -4.43 1.07
C SER A 55 -11.13 -5.26 2.12
N SER A 56 -10.10 -4.67 2.76
CA SER A 56 -9.66 -5.16 4.07
C SER A 56 -10.93 -5.21 4.90
N ALA A 57 -11.41 -6.40 5.28
CA ALA A 57 -12.45 -6.48 6.30
C ALA A 57 -11.91 -5.64 7.45
N ALA A 58 -12.60 -4.53 7.76
CA ALA A 58 -12.25 -3.76 8.92
C ALA A 58 -12.19 -4.80 10.04
N ASN A 59 -11.03 -4.95 10.67
CA ASN A 59 -10.97 -5.61 11.96
C ASN A 59 -11.73 -4.68 12.91
N ASP A 60 -13.06 -4.71 12.80
CA ASP A 60 -14.06 -4.15 13.70
C ASP A 60 -14.14 -5.08 14.91
N HIS A 61 -12.99 -5.53 15.41
CA HIS A 61 -12.87 -5.78 16.83
C HIS A 61 -12.52 -4.42 17.42
N ALA A 62 -13.54 -3.55 17.50
CA ALA A 62 -13.53 -2.50 18.48
C ALA A 62 -13.14 -3.16 19.80
N TYR A 63 -12.01 -2.75 20.37
CA TYR A 63 -11.66 -3.13 21.73
C TYR A 63 -12.87 -2.74 22.59
N SER A 64 -13.63 -3.73 23.06
CA SER A 64 -14.67 -3.53 24.05
C SER A 64 -13.96 -3.58 25.39
N PRO A 65 -13.72 -2.44 26.07
CA PRO A 65 -13.21 -2.45 27.43
C PRO A 65 -14.34 -2.87 28.38
N ASP A 66 -14.89 -4.07 28.21
CA ASP A 66 -15.64 -4.73 29.28
C ASP A 66 -14.70 -5.71 29.97
N ILE A 67 -13.79 -5.12 30.73
CA ILE A 67 -13.05 -5.78 31.79
C ILE A 67 -13.21 -4.87 33.01
N VAL A 68 -14.37 -4.94 33.67
CA VAL A 68 -14.60 -5.17 35.12
C VAL A 68 -16.02 -4.79 35.53
#